data_AF-A0ABD1JT51-F1
#
_entry.id   AF-A0ABD1JT51-F1
#
_cell.length_a   1.000
_cell.length_b   1.000
_cell.length_c   1.000
_cell.angle_alpha   90.00
_cell.angle_beta   90.00
_cell.angle_gamma   90.00
#
_symmetry.space_group_name_H-M   'P 1'
#
loop_
_entity.id
_entity.type
_entity.pdbx_description
1 polymer ?
#
loop_
_entity_poly.entity_id
_entity_poly.type
_entity_poly.pdbx_seq_one_letter_code
_entity_poly.pdbx_strand_id
1 'polypeptide(L)'
;MSAPAASRPTARPEEELERLTKKMLYDMDHPPTEEYFGRCASCGENVVGEGTGCTAMDQVFHVDCFVCMTCSAKLRGKPFYAVEKKAYCEPCYINTLETCNICSKPIMERILRATGKAYHPQCFTCVVCQRSLDGIPFTVDASNHIHCIEDFHKKFAPRCSVCAEPIMPAPGQEETVRIVALDRDFHVQCYRCEDCGTLLSEGDNQGCYPLDGDVLCKNCNTSRIQALTAKATTDL
;
A
#
# COMPACT_ATOMS: atom_id res chain seq x y z
N MET A 1 79.97 -40.10 -25.09
CA MET A 1 79.27 -39.84 -26.37
C MET A 1 78.32 -38.69 -26.12
N SER A 2 78.58 -37.52 -26.70
CA SER A 2 77.79 -36.30 -26.51
C SER A 2 77.39 -35.78 -27.89
N ALA A 3 76.10 -35.61 -28.13
CA ALA A 3 75.53 -35.01 -29.35
C ALA A 3 75.00 -33.60 -29.04
N PRO A 4 75.02 -32.65 -30.01
CA PRO A 4 74.71 -31.24 -29.76
C PRO A 4 73.22 -30.92 -29.90
N ALA A 5 72.77 -29.87 -29.22
CA ALA A 5 71.42 -29.32 -29.30
C ALA A 5 71.24 -28.45 -30.56
N ALA A 6 70.16 -28.69 -31.30
CA ALA A 6 69.77 -27.90 -32.47
C ALA A 6 68.98 -26.64 -32.04
N SER A 7 69.43 -25.47 -32.48
CA SER A 7 68.77 -24.18 -32.29
C SER A 7 67.58 -24.01 -33.26
N ARG A 8 66.43 -23.55 -32.74
CA ARG A 8 65.28 -23.12 -33.56
C ARG A 8 65.56 -21.73 -34.15
N PRO A 9 65.18 -21.46 -35.41
CA PRO A 9 65.28 -20.11 -35.98
C PRO A 9 64.18 -19.22 -35.41
N THR A 10 64.56 -18.13 -34.76
CA THR A 10 63.68 -17.02 -34.41
C THR A 10 63.39 -16.20 -35.68
N ALA A 11 62.12 -16.05 -36.04
CA ALA A 11 61.73 -15.22 -37.19
C ALA A 11 62.33 -13.81 -37.05
N ARG A 12 62.85 -13.26 -38.16
CA ARG A 12 63.58 -12.00 -38.13
C ARG A 12 62.58 -10.85 -37.91
N PRO A 13 62.90 -9.82 -37.09
CA PRO A 13 62.00 -8.69 -36.83
C PRO A 13 61.50 -7.99 -38.11
N GLU A 14 62.30 -8.02 -39.17
CA GLU A 14 62.01 -7.48 -40.49
C GLU A 14 60.84 -8.22 -41.17
N GLU A 15 60.75 -9.55 -41.02
CA GLU A 15 59.66 -10.36 -41.59
C GLU A 15 58.33 -10.11 -40.86
N GLU A 16 58.40 -9.81 -39.57
CA GLU A 16 57.21 -9.45 -38.79
C GLU A 16 56.68 -8.07 -39.20
N LEU A 17 57.59 -7.11 -39.45
CA LEU A 17 57.24 -5.79 -39.96
C LEU A 17 56.63 -5.86 -41.37
N GLU A 18 57.18 -6.70 -42.26
CA GLU A 18 56.61 -6.95 -43.59
C GLU A 18 55.23 -7.61 -43.52
N ARG A 19 55.02 -8.54 -42.58
CA ARG A 19 53.71 -9.17 -42.36
C ARG A 19 52.68 -8.16 -41.82
N LEU A 20 53.09 -7.29 -40.89
CA LEU A 20 52.23 -6.25 -40.33
C LEU A 20 51.86 -5.21 -41.38
N THR A 21 52.82 -4.73 -42.16
CA THR A 21 52.57 -3.77 -43.25
C THR A 21 51.70 -4.38 -44.36
N LYS A 22 51.92 -5.65 -44.74
CA LYS A 22 51.07 -6.37 -45.69
C LYS A 22 49.65 -6.57 -45.18
N LYS A 23 49.49 -6.82 -43.88
CA LYS A 23 48.16 -6.92 -43.23
C LYS A 23 47.45 -5.57 -43.22
N MET A 24 48.14 -4.48 -42.86
CA MET A 24 47.55 -3.14 -42.88
C MET A 24 47.15 -2.67 -44.28
N LEU A 25 47.94 -3.00 -45.31
CA LEU A 25 47.60 -2.72 -46.71
C LEU A 25 46.36 -3.51 -47.15
N TYR A 26 46.27 -4.79 -46.75
CA TYR A 26 45.08 -5.62 -47.01
C TYR A 26 43.83 -5.06 -46.32
N ASP A 27 43.93 -4.65 -45.06
CA ASP A 27 42.81 -4.08 -44.28
C ASP A 27 42.37 -2.68 -44.81
N MET A 28 43.25 -1.94 -45.50
CA MET A 28 42.91 -0.69 -46.21
C MET A 28 42.19 -0.93 -47.54
N ASP A 29 42.61 -1.93 -48.31
CA ASP A 29 41.97 -2.32 -49.58
C ASP A 29 40.68 -3.14 -49.36
N HIS A 30 40.51 -3.72 -48.17
CA HIS A 30 39.33 -4.44 -47.71
C HIS A 30 38.82 -3.76 -46.42
N PRO A 31 38.23 -2.54 -46.51
CA PRO A 31 37.62 -1.91 -45.35
C PRO A 31 36.66 -2.93 -44.73
N PRO A 32 36.68 -3.13 -43.39
CA PRO A 32 35.81 -4.10 -42.75
C PRO A 32 34.38 -3.83 -43.21
N THR A 33 33.88 -4.72 -44.06
CA THR A 33 32.57 -4.62 -44.66
C THR A 33 31.57 -4.75 -43.52
N GLU A 34 30.81 -3.66 -43.32
CA GLU A 34 29.68 -3.53 -42.41
C GLU A 34 30.07 -3.44 -40.92
N GLU A 35 29.89 -2.24 -40.36
CA GLU A 35 30.09 -1.98 -38.94
C GLU A 35 29.32 -3.03 -38.09
N TYR A 36 30.06 -3.82 -37.32
CA TYR A 36 29.50 -4.82 -36.42
C TYR A 36 29.13 -4.15 -35.09
N PHE A 37 27.84 -4.11 -34.80
CA PHE A 37 27.30 -3.44 -33.61
C PHE A 37 27.15 -4.37 -32.40
N GLY A 38 27.26 -5.69 -32.59
CA GLY A 38 27.12 -6.70 -31.52
C GLY A 38 26.22 -7.87 -31.91
N ARG A 39 25.95 -8.78 -30.97
CA ARG A 39 24.97 -9.86 -31.14
C ARG A 39 23.60 -9.45 -30.61
N CYS A 40 22.56 -9.70 -31.39
CA CYS A 40 21.19 -9.40 -30.99
C CYS A 40 20.78 -10.26 -29.79
N ALA A 41 20.35 -9.64 -28.70
CA ALA A 41 19.90 -10.35 -27.50
C ALA A 41 18.58 -11.13 -27.70
N SER A 42 17.83 -10.85 -28.76
CA SER A 42 16.57 -11.55 -29.08
C SER A 42 16.74 -12.74 -30.02
N CYS A 43 17.57 -12.65 -31.07
CA CYS A 43 17.73 -13.71 -32.07
C CYS A 43 19.11 -14.40 -32.04
N GLY A 44 20.10 -13.83 -31.33
CA GLY A 44 21.46 -14.37 -31.22
C GLY A 44 22.39 -14.03 -32.39
N GLU A 45 21.84 -13.54 -33.50
CA GLU A 45 22.59 -13.21 -34.71
C GLU A 45 23.32 -11.87 -34.62
N ASN A 46 24.35 -11.72 -35.46
CA ASN A 46 25.13 -10.49 -35.53
C ASN A 46 24.28 -9.33 -36.11
N VAL A 47 24.37 -8.18 -35.46
CA VAL A 47 23.80 -6.91 -35.94
C VAL A 47 24.90 -6.19 -36.70
N VAL A 48 24.72 -6.08 -38.01
CA VAL A 48 25.69 -5.51 -38.96
C VAL A 48 25.02 -4.43 -39.81
N GLY A 49 25.78 -3.39 -40.15
CA GLY A 49 25.33 -2.31 -41.03
C GLY A 49 24.66 -1.14 -40.31
N GLU A 50 24.84 0.06 -40.85
CA GLU A 50 24.35 1.31 -40.24
C GLU A 50 22.81 1.35 -40.19
N GLY A 51 22.25 1.64 -39.02
CA GLY A 51 20.80 1.79 -38.82
C GLY A 51 19.96 0.51 -38.68
N THR A 52 20.59 -0.67 -38.75
CA THR A 52 19.93 -1.99 -38.58
C THR A 52 19.78 -2.42 -37.12
N GLY A 53 20.55 -1.78 -36.23
CA GLY A 53 20.59 -2.05 -34.79
C GLY A 53 20.08 -0.91 -33.93
N CYS A 54 19.64 -1.25 -32.72
CA CYS A 54 19.47 -0.29 -31.63
C CYS A 54 19.98 -0.88 -30.32
N THR A 55 20.52 -0.01 -29.47
CA THR A 55 20.94 -0.37 -28.12
C THR A 55 19.86 0.03 -27.13
N ALA A 56 19.39 -0.91 -26.32
CA ALA A 56 18.41 -0.70 -25.26
C ALA A 56 18.70 -1.66 -24.10
N MET A 57 18.50 -1.23 -22.85
CA MET A 57 18.71 -2.07 -21.66
C MET A 57 20.12 -2.71 -21.62
N ASP A 58 21.15 -1.96 -22.04
CA ASP A 58 22.54 -2.41 -22.18
C ASP A 58 22.73 -3.64 -23.09
N GLN A 59 21.78 -3.84 -24.02
CA GLN A 59 21.79 -4.93 -24.99
C GLN A 59 21.60 -4.38 -26.41
N VAL A 60 22.16 -5.11 -27.38
CA VAL A 60 22.02 -4.79 -28.79
C VAL A 60 20.87 -5.62 -29.35
N PHE A 61 20.00 -4.98 -30.13
CA PHE A 61 18.89 -5.63 -30.82
C PHE A 61 18.87 -5.23 -32.29
N HIS A 62 18.46 -6.12 -33.19
CA HIS A 62 17.95 -5.65 -34.47
C HIS A 62 16.72 -4.78 -34.24
N VAL A 63 16.54 -3.78 -35.09
CA VAL A 63 15.39 -2.87 -35.05
C VAL A 63 14.06 -3.61 -35.09
N ASP A 64 13.99 -4.68 -35.88
CA ASP A 64 12.81 -5.53 -35.99
C ASP A 64 12.67 -6.53 -34.84
N CYS A 65 13.77 -6.83 -34.13
CA CYS A 65 13.75 -7.69 -32.95
C CYS A 65 13.45 -6.93 -31.65
N PHE A 66 13.54 -5.59 -31.66
CA PHE A 66 13.17 -4.78 -30.51
C PHE A 66 11.65 -4.58 -30.44
N VAL A 67 10.98 -5.59 -29.92
CA VAL A 67 9.52 -5.70 -29.84
C VAL A 67 9.04 -5.92 -28.41
N CYS A 68 7.77 -5.59 -28.15
CA CYS A 68 7.13 -5.89 -26.87
C CYS A 68 7.05 -7.41 -26.64
N MET A 69 7.47 -7.87 -25.46
CA MET A 69 7.41 -9.29 -25.07
C MET A 69 6.00 -9.88 -25.11
N THR A 70 4.96 -9.07 -24.86
CA THR A 70 3.57 -9.55 -24.75
C THR A 70 2.81 -9.51 -26.08
N CYS A 71 2.98 -8.44 -26.86
CA CYS A 71 2.18 -8.22 -28.09
C CYS A 71 3.00 -8.15 -29.38
N SER A 72 4.32 -8.30 -29.29
CA SER A 72 5.26 -8.25 -30.42
C SER A 72 5.24 -6.95 -31.24
N ALA A 73 4.67 -5.87 -30.70
CA ALA A 73 4.71 -4.55 -31.34
C ALA A 73 6.12 -3.97 -31.33
N LYS A 74 6.57 -3.41 -32.46
CA LYS A 74 7.87 -2.72 -32.58
C LYS A 74 7.94 -1.51 -31.65
N LEU A 75 9.01 -1.43 -30.87
CA LEU A 75 9.21 -0.41 -29.83
C LEU A 75 10.15 0.73 -30.25
N ARG A 76 10.83 0.63 -31.40
CA ARG A 76 11.73 1.68 -31.89
C ARG A 76 10.99 3.03 -32.00
N GLY A 77 11.54 4.05 -31.36
CA GLY A 77 10.98 5.41 -31.36
C GLY A 77 9.73 5.59 -30.49
N LYS A 78 9.34 4.59 -29.70
CA LYS A 78 8.20 4.66 -28.77
C LYS A 78 8.70 4.54 -27.32
N PRO A 79 7.99 5.13 -26.34
CA PRO A 79 8.26 4.85 -24.94
C PRO A 79 8.06 3.35 -24.66
N PHE A 80 8.92 2.79 -23.82
CA PHE A 80 8.87 1.39 -23.41
C PHE A 80 9.28 1.27 -21.94
N TYR A 81 8.92 0.14 -21.34
CA TYR A 81 9.27 -0.21 -19.97
C TYR A 81 10.17 -1.44 -19.98
N ALA A 82 11.31 -1.37 -19.28
CA ALA A 82 12.26 -2.45 -19.12
C ALA A 82 12.05 -3.16 -17.77
N VAL A 83 11.62 -4.42 -17.80
CA VAL A 83 11.41 -5.24 -16.60
C VAL A 83 12.14 -6.55 -16.79
N GLU A 84 13.08 -6.88 -15.88
CA GLU A 84 13.87 -8.12 -15.94
C GLU A 84 14.55 -8.36 -17.31
N LYS A 85 15.12 -7.32 -17.92
CA LYS A 85 15.74 -7.35 -19.27
C LYS A 85 14.77 -7.67 -20.42
N LYS A 86 13.45 -7.56 -20.19
CA LYS A 86 12.42 -7.67 -21.23
C LYS A 86 11.79 -6.31 -21.47
N ALA A 87 11.49 -6.00 -22.73
CA ALA A 87 10.87 -4.75 -23.13
C ALA A 87 9.35 -4.92 -23.28
N TYR A 88 8.59 -3.99 -22.72
CA TYR A 88 7.13 -3.94 -22.80
C TYR A 88 6.68 -2.59 -23.36
N CYS A 89 5.67 -2.60 -24.24
CA CYS A 89 4.99 -1.36 -24.60
C CYS A 89 4.17 -0.87 -23.41
N GLU A 90 3.90 0.43 -23.36
CA GLU A 90 3.14 1.06 -22.27
C GLU A 90 1.80 0.35 -21.96
N PRO A 91 0.91 0.02 -22.94
CA PRO A 91 -0.33 -0.70 -22.64
C PRO A 91 -0.10 -2.09 -22.01
N CYS A 92 0.88 -2.84 -22.50
CA CYS A 92 1.18 -4.16 -21.96
C CYS A 92 1.79 -4.08 -20.57
N TYR A 93 2.65 -3.09 -20.31
CA TYR A 93 3.19 -2.84 -18.98
C TYR A 93 2.08 -2.44 -17.99
N ILE A 94 1.22 -1.50 -18.37
CA ILE A 94 0.10 -1.05 -17.55
C ILE A 94 -0.83 -2.21 -17.17
N ASN A 95 -1.08 -3.15 -18.09
CA ASN A 95 -1.91 -4.33 -17.83
C ASN A 95 -1.28 -5.32 -16.83
N THR A 96 0.02 -5.22 -16.54
CA THR A 96 0.66 -6.02 -15.49
C THR A 96 0.55 -5.38 -14.10
N LEU A 97 0.13 -4.11 -14.02
CA LEU A 97 0.02 -3.38 -12.76
C LEU A 97 -1.25 -3.76 -11.99
N GLU A 98 -1.19 -3.67 -10.67
CA GLU A 98 -2.38 -3.83 -9.84
C GLU A 98 -3.36 -2.67 -10.04
N THR A 99 -4.65 -3.00 -10.01
CA THR A 99 -5.73 -2.03 -10.17
C THR A 99 -6.28 -1.58 -8.81
N CYS A 100 -6.53 -0.29 -8.67
CA CYS A 100 -7.15 0.26 -7.47
C CYS A 100 -8.60 -0.24 -7.31
N ASN A 101 -8.93 -0.76 -6.13
CA ASN A 101 -10.26 -1.29 -5.84
C ASN A 101 -11.39 -0.23 -5.85
N ILE A 102 -11.08 1.06 -5.81
CA ILE A 102 -12.07 2.14 -5.82
C ILE A 102 -12.32 2.68 -7.23
N CYS A 103 -11.27 3.11 -7.93
CA CYS A 103 -11.43 3.71 -9.26
C CYS A 103 -11.24 2.73 -10.42
N SER A 104 -10.87 1.47 -10.14
CA SER A 104 -10.58 0.43 -11.14
C SER A 104 -9.47 0.78 -12.15
N LYS A 105 -8.67 1.81 -11.86
CA LYS A 105 -7.51 2.21 -12.69
C LYS A 105 -6.22 1.54 -12.18
N PRO A 106 -5.28 1.21 -13.09
CA PRO A 106 -3.98 0.67 -12.73
C PRO A 106 -3.18 1.69 -11.90
N ILE A 107 -2.49 1.20 -10.87
CA ILE A 107 -1.71 2.02 -9.95
C ILE A 107 -0.27 2.10 -10.46
N MET A 108 0.09 3.25 -11.04
CA MET A 108 1.45 3.53 -11.54
C MET A 108 2.40 4.07 -10.47
N GLU A 109 1.85 4.54 -9.36
CA GLU A 109 2.56 5.19 -8.27
C GLU A 109 2.67 4.28 -7.04
N ARG A 110 2.84 4.88 -5.85
CA ARG A 110 2.84 4.14 -4.58
C ARG A 110 1.51 3.41 -4.37
N ILE A 111 1.59 2.11 -4.11
CA ILE A 111 0.43 1.27 -3.80
C ILE A 111 0.18 1.31 -2.29
N LEU A 112 -1.06 1.57 -1.89
CA LEU A 112 -1.53 1.28 -0.53
C LEU A 112 -2.21 -0.07 -0.49
N ARG A 113 -1.84 -0.90 0.49
CA ARG A 113 -2.48 -2.19 0.76
C ARG A 113 -3.29 -2.12 2.04
N ALA A 114 -4.58 -2.40 1.93
CA ALA A 114 -5.51 -2.48 3.05
C ALA A 114 -6.50 -3.63 2.78
N THR A 115 -6.85 -4.40 3.81
CA THR A 115 -7.82 -5.51 3.71
C THR A 115 -7.55 -6.48 2.53
N GLY A 116 -6.27 -6.69 2.19
CA GLY A 116 -5.84 -7.56 1.07
C GLY A 116 -6.03 -6.96 -0.33
N LYS A 117 -6.40 -5.68 -0.44
CA LYS A 117 -6.68 -4.98 -1.69
C LYS A 117 -5.72 -3.80 -1.91
N ALA A 118 -5.57 -3.42 -3.18
CA ALA A 118 -4.70 -2.32 -3.60
C ALA A 118 -5.49 -1.02 -3.84
N TYR A 119 -4.92 0.11 -3.44
CA TYR A 119 -5.54 1.43 -3.55
C TYR A 119 -4.52 2.50 -3.94
N HIS A 120 -4.99 3.54 -4.64
CA HIS A 120 -4.26 4.81 -4.69
C HIS A 120 -4.33 5.50 -3.33
N PRO A 121 -3.28 6.22 -2.90
CA PRO A 121 -3.29 7.04 -1.69
C PRO A 121 -4.48 8.01 -1.59
N GLN A 122 -4.88 8.59 -2.72
CA GLN A 122 -5.97 9.55 -2.84
C GLN A 122 -7.35 8.86 -2.93
N CYS A 123 -7.39 7.60 -3.36
CA CYS A 123 -8.62 6.81 -3.36
C CYS A 123 -8.90 6.16 -2.00
N PHE A 124 -7.88 6.01 -1.16
CA PHE A 124 -8.02 5.44 0.17
C PHE A 124 -8.47 6.51 1.18
N THR A 125 -9.75 6.85 1.12
CA THR A 125 -10.38 7.95 1.88
C THR A 125 -11.59 7.47 2.66
N CYS A 126 -11.94 8.18 3.74
CA CYS A 126 -13.18 7.94 4.48
C CYS A 126 -14.39 8.30 3.62
N VAL A 127 -15.38 7.41 3.49
CA VAL A 127 -16.59 7.68 2.69
C VAL A 127 -17.46 8.82 3.25
N VAL A 128 -17.28 9.21 4.52
CA VAL A 128 -18.03 10.28 5.18
C VAL A 128 -17.33 11.63 5.03
N CYS A 129 -16.10 11.76 5.53
CA CYS A 129 -15.37 13.04 5.52
C CYS A 129 -14.40 13.22 4.34
N GLN A 130 -14.21 12.20 3.50
CA GLN A 130 -13.28 12.19 2.36
C GLN A 130 -11.81 12.46 2.71
N ARG A 131 -11.43 12.38 4.00
CA ARG A 131 -10.04 12.47 4.44
C ARG A 131 -9.25 11.26 3.96
N SER A 132 -8.04 11.47 3.43
CA SER A 132 -7.11 10.36 3.13
C SER A 132 -6.70 9.65 4.42
N LEU A 133 -6.73 8.32 4.38
CA LEU A 133 -6.43 7.46 5.53
C LEU A 133 -5.05 6.82 5.42
N ASP A 134 -4.17 7.40 4.62
CA ASP A 134 -2.77 6.98 4.53
C ASP A 134 -2.05 7.22 5.86
N GLY A 135 -1.63 6.13 6.52
CA GLY A 135 -1.02 6.17 7.85
C GLY A 135 -1.97 6.51 9.00
N ILE A 136 -3.29 6.56 8.75
CA ILE A 136 -4.31 6.86 9.77
C ILE A 136 -5.10 5.58 10.06
N PRO A 137 -5.39 5.26 11.34
CA PRO A 137 -6.26 4.15 11.70
C PRO A 137 -7.63 4.26 11.01
N PHE A 138 -8.09 3.15 10.47
CA PHE A 138 -9.35 3.06 9.74
C PHE A 138 -10.07 1.76 10.08
N THR A 139 -11.34 1.70 9.71
CA THR A 139 -12.16 0.50 9.80
C THR A 139 -13.03 0.37 8.54
N VAL A 140 -13.63 -0.80 8.35
CA VAL A 140 -14.56 -1.07 7.27
C VAL A 140 -15.89 -1.52 7.85
N ASP A 141 -17.00 -1.10 7.22
CA ASP A 141 -18.32 -1.58 7.59
C ASP A 141 -18.65 -2.95 6.94
N ALA A 142 -19.81 -3.50 7.26
CA ALA A 142 -20.27 -4.78 6.68
C ALA A 142 -20.43 -4.76 5.15
N SER A 143 -20.45 -3.58 4.53
CA SER A 143 -20.52 -3.39 3.08
C SER A 143 -19.15 -3.09 2.45
N ASN A 144 -18.05 -3.22 3.22
CA ASN A 144 -16.68 -2.88 2.84
C ASN A 144 -16.46 -1.39 2.49
N HIS A 145 -17.29 -0.47 2.98
CA HIS A 145 -16.96 0.95 2.88
C HIS A 145 -15.92 1.32 3.93
N ILE A 146 -14.94 2.12 3.52
CA ILE A 146 -13.82 2.54 4.36
C ILE A 146 -14.24 3.78 5.16
N HIS A 147 -14.12 3.71 6.48
CA HIS A 147 -14.43 4.81 7.39
C HIS A 147 -13.20 5.13 8.24
N CYS A 148 -13.00 6.40 8.56
CA CYS A 148 -12.10 6.74 9.67
C CYS A 148 -12.76 6.27 10.99
N ILE A 149 -11.93 5.97 12.00
CA ILE A 149 -12.43 5.52 13.32
C ILE A 149 -13.39 6.54 13.93
N GLU A 150 -13.12 7.84 13.75
CA GLU A 150 -13.93 8.92 14.28
C GLU A 150 -15.36 8.94 13.70
N ASP A 151 -15.51 8.92 12.37
CA ASP A 151 -16.83 8.95 11.72
C ASP A 151 -17.57 7.62 11.90
N PHE A 152 -16.85 6.51 11.90
CA PHE A 152 -17.43 5.20 12.16
C PHE A 152 -18.06 5.16 13.55
N HIS A 153 -17.31 5.51 14.59
CA HIS A 153 -17.87 5.51 15.93
C HIS A 153 -18.93 6.61 16.13
N LYS A 154 -18.82 7.81 15.53
CA LYS A 154 -19.92 8.80 15.61
C LYS A 154 -21.27 8.24 15.14
N LYS A 155 -21.24 7.33 14.16
CA LYS A 155 -22.44 6.70 13.60
C LYS A 155 -22.89 5.46 14.38
N PHE A 156 -21.96 4.65 14.87
CA PHE A 156 -22.26 3.32 15.41
C PHE A 156 -21.96 3.16 16.91
N ALA A 157 -21.33 4.13 17.56
CA ALA A 157 -21.05 4.07 18.99
C ALA A 157 -22.34 4.15 19.82
N PRO A 158 -22.40 3.41 20.94
CA PRO A 158 -23.48 3.56 21.91
C PRO A 158 -23.55 5.02 22.39
N ARG A 159 -24.77 5.50 22.61
CA ARG A 159 -25.01 6.87 23.09
C ARG A 159 -25.26 6.86 24.58
N CYS A 160 -24.63 7.80 25.27
CA CYS A 160 -24.87 8.00 26.68
C CYS A 160 -26.31 8.44 26.91
N SER A 161 -26.99 7.77 27.83
CA SER A 161 -28.39 8.01 28.18
C SER A 161 -28.66 9.35 28.88
N VAL A 162 -27.61 10.05 29.32
CA VAL A 162 -27.72 11.34 30.01
C VAL A 162 -27.40 12.50 29.07
N CYS A 163 -26.28 12.45 28.36
CA CYS A 163 -25.85 13.56 27.49
C CYS A 163 -26.12 13.33 25.99
N ALA A 164 -26.62 12.15 25.59
CA ALA A 164 -26.86 11.74 24.20
C ALA A 164 -25.62 11.70 23.28
N GLU A 165 -24.45 12.06 23.77
CA GLU A 165 -23.17 11.98 23.05
C GLU A 165 -22.68 10.53 22.93
N PRO A 166 -21.99 10.19 21.82
CA PRO A 166 -21.40 8.87 21.63
C PRO A 166 -20.33 8.59 22.69
N ILE A 167 -20.28 7.35 23.16
CA ILE A 167 -19.26 6.89 24.10
C ILE A 167 -18.08 6.38 23.30
N MET A 168 -17.01 7.17 23.29
CA MET A 168 -15.81 7.00 22.49
C MET A 168 -14.62 6.62 23.36
N PRO A 169 -13.62 5.89 22.85
CA PRO A 169 -12.36 5.71 23.56
C PRO A 169 -11.60 7.04 23.62
N ALA A 170 -10.81 7.23 24.68
CA ALA A 170 -9.96 8.41 24.80
C ALA A 170 -8.87 8.41 23.71
N PRO A 171 -8.35 9.57 23.29
CA PRO A 171 -7.28 9.64 22.30
C PRO A 171 -6.08 8.78 22.71
N GLY A 172 -5.74 7.78 21.88
CA GLY A 172 -4.64 6.84 22.15
C GLY A 172 -5.04 5.56 22.91
N GLN A 173 -6.31 5.37 23.24
CA GLN A 173 -6.83 4.09 23.75
C GLN A 173 -7.63 3.36 22.67
N GLU A 174 -7.48 2.03 22.62
CA GLU A 174 -8.24 1.18 21.70
C GLU A 174 -9.58 0.74 22.31
N GLU A 175 -9.65 0.61 23.63
CA GLU A 175 -10.85 0.17 24.34
C GLU A 175 -11.73 1.35 24.78
N THR A 176 -13.04 1.17 24.60
CA THR A 176 -14.05 2.12 25.07
C THR A 176 -14.61 1.66 26.41
N VAL A 177 -14.44 2.48 27.45
CA VAL A 177 -15.04 2.22 28.76
C VAL A 177 -16.43 2.85 28.83
N ARG A 178 -17.43 2.03 29.13
CA ARG A 178 -18.82 2.45 29.34
C ARG A 178 -19.43 1.69 30.51
N ILE A 179 -20.42 2.29 31.15
CA ILE A 179 -21.23 1.63 32.18
C ILE A 179 -22.56 1.24 31.54
N VAL A 180 -22.96 -0.02 31.73
CA VAL A 180 -24.26 -0.53 31.29
C VAL A 180 -25.11 -0.77 32.53
N ALA A 181 -26.25 -0.08 32.61
CA ALA A 181 -27.22 -0.22 33.70
C ALA A 181 -28.63 -0.02 33.14
N LEU A 182 -29.60 -0.85 33.55
CA LEU A 182 -31.00 -0.76 33.07
C LEU A 182 -31.12 -0.77 31.54
N ASP A 183 -30.32 -1.60 30.86
CA ASP A 183 -30.24 -1.65 29.39
C ASP A 183 -29.89 -0.31 28.72
N ARG A 184 -29.28 0.61 29.49
CA ARG A 184 -28.82 1.93 29.06
C ARG A 184 -27.30 2.02 29.18
N ASP A 185 -26.69 2.71 28.22
CA ASP A 185 -25.26 3.01 28.22
C ASP A 185 -24.98 4.39 28.84
N PHE A 186 -23.90 4.50 29.60
CA PHE A 186 -23.46 5.74 30.23
C PHE A 186 -21.95 5.94 30.09
N HIS A 187 -21.52 7.19 29.89
CA HIS A 187 -20.14 7.55 30.22
C HIS A 187 -19.91 7.33 31.72
N VAL A 188 -18.68 6.98 32.09
CA VAL A 188 -18.30 6.84 33.51
C VAL A 188 -18.70 8.08 34.31
N GLN A 189 -18.44 9.28 33.76
CA GLN A 189 -18.77 10.55 34.40
C GLN A 189 -20.27 10.90 34.41
N CYS A 190 -21.08 10.26 33.55
CA CYS A 190 -22.52 10.51 33.48
C CYS A 190 -23.33 9.54 34.33
N TYR A 191 -22.74 8.45 34.81
CA TYR A 191 -23.38 7.49 35.69
C TYR A 191 -23.45 8.04 37.13
N ARG A 192 -24.42 8.93 37.35
CA ARG A 192 -24.62 9.68 38.59
C ARG A 192 -26.04 9.52 39.10
N CYS A 193 -26.20 9.66 40.41
CA CYS A 193 -27.51 9.74 41.05
C CYS A 193 -28.29 10.92 40.50
N GLU A 194 -29.52 10.70 40.05
CA GLU A 194 -30.36 11.77 39.50
C GLU A 194 -30.76 12.84 40.54
N ASP A 195 -30.88 12.45 41.81
CA ASP A 195 -31.28 13.38 42.88
C ASP A 195 -30.10 14.20 43.44
N CYS A 196 -28.93 13.58 43.62
CA CYS A 196 -27.80 14.21 44.33
C CYS A 196 -26.53 14.41 43.49
N GLY A 197 -26.49 13.90 42.25
CA GLY A 197 -25.36 14.05 41.33
C GLY A 197 -24.10 13.27 41.69
N THR A 198 -24.12 12.47 42.76
CA THR A 198 -22.97 11.64 43.18
C THR A 198 -22.69 10.56 42.14
N LEU A 199 -21.41 10.35 41.83
CA LEU A 199 -20.96 9.30 40.92
C LEU A 199 -21.28 7.92 41.51
N LEU A 200 -21.97 7.08 40.75
CA LEU A 200 -22.41 5.76 41.22
C LEU A 200 -21.39 4.65 40.89
N SER A 201 -20.35 5.00 40.13
CA SER A 201 -19.27 4.08 39.76
C SER A 201 -18.17 3.96 40.81
N GLU A 202 -18.05 4.90 41.75
CA GLU A 202 -16.98 4.96 42.75
C GLU A 202 -17.51 5.40 44.12
N GLY A 203 -16.94 4.86 45.22
CA GLY A 203 -17.26 5.24 46.60
C GLY A 203 -18.08 4.20 47.38
N ASP A 204 -18.46 4.54 48.63
CA ASP A 204 -19.15 3.64 49.57
C ASP A 204 -20.58 3.23 49.13
N ASN A 205 -21.17 3.97 48.18
CA ASN A 205 -22.47 3.71 47.56
C ASN A 205 -22.31 3.18 46.12
N GLN A 206 -21.40 2.22 45.92
CA GLN A 206 -21.17 1.64 44.60
C GLN A 206 -22.42 0.89 44.10
N GLY A 207 -22.82 1.18 42.87
CA GLY A 207 -24.02 0.62 42.24
C GLY A 207 -25.20 1.60 42.20
N CYS A 208 -26.23 1.24 41.43
CA CYS A 208 -27.47 2.00 41.35
C CYS A 208 -28.64 1.23 41.93
N TYR A 209 -29.62 1.98 42.40
CA TYR A 209 -30.91 1.48 42.87
C TYR A 209 -31.99 2.09 42.00
N PRO A 210 -32.48 1.36 40.99
CA PRO A 210 -33.47 1.87 40.06
C PRO A 210 -34.84 2.03 40.73
N LEU A 211 -35.50 3.16 40.50
CA LEU A 211 -36.87 3.42 40.93
C LEU A 211 -37.60 4.25 39.88
N ASP A 212 -38.72 3.74 39.37
CA ASP A 212 -39.53 4.39 38.31
C ASP A 212 -38.76 4.81 37.04
N GLY A 213 -37.63 4.14 36.75
CA GLY A 213 -36.77 4.44 35.61
C GLY A 213 -35.58 5.36 35.94
N ASP A 214 -35.55 5.92 37.15
CA ASP A 214 -34.48 6.82 37.61
C ASP A 214 -33.34 6.02 38.25
N VAL A 215 -32.11 6.46 37.98
CA VAL A 215 -30.88 5.86 38.53
C VAL A 215 -30.49 6.59 39.82
N LEU A 216 -30.71 5.95 40.98
CA LEU A 216 -30.50 6.57 42.29
C LEU A 216 -29.38 5.91 43.09
N CYS A 217 -28.73 6.69 43.97
CA CYS A 217 -27.88 6.13 45.02
C CYS A 217 -28.74 5.51 46.13
N LYS A 218 -28.14 4.66 46.97
CA LYS A 218 -28.83 3.98 48.08
C LYS A 218 -29.64 4.93 48.97
N ASN A 219 -29.05 6.07 49.31
CA ASN A 219 -29.66 7.05 50.21
C ASN A 219 -30.86 7.73 49.55
N CYS A 220 -30.71 8.23 48.32
CA CYS A 220 -31.78 8.87 47.57
C CYS A 220 -32.93 7.91 47.27
N ASN A 221 -32.62 6.68 46.88
CA ASN A 221 -33.63 5.64 46.70
C ASN A 221 -34.42 5.38 47.99
N THR A 222 -33.74 5.23 49.12
CA THR A 222 -34.39 5.01 50.43
C THR A 222 -35.31 6.17 50.79
N SER A 223 -34.84 7.41 50.63
CA SER A 223 -35.65 8.61 50.87
C SER A 223 -36.88 8.66 49.98
N ARG A 224 -36.74 8.29 48.70
CA ARG A 224 -37.84 8.31 47.72
C ARG A 224 -38.89 7.24 48.02
N ILE A 225 -38.47 6.02 48.35
CA ILE A 225 -39.38 4.95 48.79
C ILE A 225 -40.13 5.36 50.06
N GLN A 226 -39.45 5.96 51.05
CA GLN A 226 -40.10 6.44 52.28
C GLN A 226 -41.14 7.53 51.98
N ALA A 227 -40.81 8.49 51.12
CA ALA A 227 -41.74 9.55 50.73
C ALA A 227 -42.96 9.02 49.97
N LEU A 228 -42.78 8.04 49.08
CA LEU A 228 -43.87 7.36 48.36
C LEU A 228 -44.78 6.60 49.33
N THR A 229 -44.19 5.85 50.27
CA THR A 229 -44.93 5.07 51.26
C THR A 229 -45.73 5.99 52.21
N ALA A 230 -45.14 7.11 52.64
CA ALA A 230 -45.81 8.07 53.51
C ALA A 230 -46.99 8.76 52.82
N LYS A 231 -46.88 9.10 51.52
CA LYS A 231 -47.99 9.66 50.74
C LYS A 231 -49.15 8.67 50.58
N ALA A 232 -48.86 7.40 50.32
CA ALA A 232 -49.88 6.37 50.18
C ALA A 232 -50.72 6.16 51.47
N THR A 233 -50.16 6.44 52.65
CA THR A 233 -50.88 6.37 53.93
C THR A 233 -51.73 7.61 54.26
N THR A 234 -51.52 8.74 53.58
CA THR A 234 -52.29 9.98 53.82
C THR A 234 -53.50 10.17 52.90
N ASP A 235 -53.62 9.38 51.84
CA ASP A 235 -54.72 9.42 50.86
C ASP A 235 -55.84 8.37 51.15
N LEU A 236 -55.87 7.81 52.37
CA LEU A 236 -56.90 6.91 52.91
C LEU A 236 -57.68 7.59 54.04
#